data_AF-A0AAT9IWS0-F1
#
_entry.id   AF-A0AAT9IWS0-F1
#
_cell.length_a   1.000
_cell.length_b   1.000
_cell.length_c   1.000
_cell.angle_alpha   90.00
_cell.angle_beta   90.00
_cell.angle_gamma   90.00
#
_symmetry.space_group_name_H-M   'P 1'
#
loop_
_entity.id
_entity.type
_entity.pdbx_description
1 polymer ?
#
loop_
_entity_poly.entity_id
_entity_poly.type
_entity_poly.pdbx_seq_one_letter_code
_entity_poly.pdbx_strand_id
1 'polypeptide(L)'
;MLTDTALWQAINAYEIDAADAALPFSRRLARDNDWSHSFALAAIADYKRFIYLICTSGTVLTPSEEIDAVWHLHLLYTRDYWDRFCGQTLGRKIHHGPTKGGAVEADTYLTCYRRTLSLYEEVFGPPPPALWPDAATRFSPPPRKSVDRSTHIILPKRQVFLCLTAGLPLLLAGCKLEGMHLPFKLDGGLVFYIFLLVCIVIFAVTSAKKQEKGKRNNNDSSGCGGSGCSTSNSSDHHSGHDSGHELWRRRLWMQQFGLRKWLRWRRRLNGRRLRHKRLERLQIAPHKRLGRTFQRQGR
;
A
#
# COMPACT_ATOMS: atom_id res chain seq x y z
N MET A 1 -31.73 -5.10 14.60
CA MET A 1 -31.65 -6.18 15.62
C MET A 1 -30.67 -7.26 15.16
N LEU A 2 -29.95 -7.91 16.09
CA LEU A 2 -29.03 -9.02 15.77
C LEU A 2 -29.81 -10.25 15.28
N THR A 3 -29.66 -10.60 14.01
CA THR A 3 -30.30 -11.77 13.38
C THR A 3 -29.67 -13.11 13.78
N ASP A 4 -28.37 -13.15 14.09
CA ASP A 4 -27.66 -14.36 14.52
C ASP A 4 -26.89 -14.08 15.82
N THR A 5 -27.52 -14.35 16.96
CA THR A 5 -26.94 -14.05 18.28
C THR A 5 -25.76 -14.96 18.60
N ALA A 6 -25.77 -16.22 18.16
CA ALA A 6 -24.70 -17.17 18.44
C ALA A 6 -23.40 -16.78 17.71
N LEU A 7 -23.51 -16.39 16.44
CA LEU A 7 -22.38 -15.86 15.68
C LEU A 7 -21.83 -14.58 16.31
N TRP A 8 -22.71 -13.65 16.71
CA TRP A 8 -22.26 -12.43 17.37
C TRP A 8 -21.52 -12.71 18.67
N GLN A 9 -22.03 -13.61 19.52
CA GLN A 9 -21.37 -14.01 20.76
C GLN A 9 -19.98 -14.60 20.50
N ALA A 10 -19.85 -15.49 19.52
CA ALA A 10 -18.57 -16.08 19.13
C ALA A 10 -17.56 -15.02 18.65
N ILE A 11 -18.01 -14.09 17.79
CA ILE A 11 -17.18 -12.98 17.31
C ILE A 11 -16.77 -12.04 18.45
N ASN A 12 -17.72 -11.69 19.32
CA ASN A 12 -17.47 -10.75 20.41
C ASN A 12 -16.47 -11.31 21.43
N ALA A 13 -16.58 -12.60 21.76
CA ALA A 13 -15.69 -13.33 22.66
C ALA A 13 -14.30 -13.64 22.06
N TYR A 14 -14.10 -13.40 20.76
CA TYR A 14 -12.81 -13.65 20.11
C TYR A 14 -11.72 -12.72 20.63
N GLU A 15 -10.74 -13.24 21.35
CA GLU A 15 -9.56 -12.47 21.75
C GLU A 15 -8.56 -12.42 20.59
N ILE A 16 -8.28 -11.22 20.07
CA ILE A 16 -7.29 -11.01 19.00
C ILE A 16 -5.88 -10.78 19.54
N ASP A 17 -5.79 -10.30 20.79
CA ASP A 17 -4.52 -10.17 21.49
C ASP A 17 -4.14 -11.50 22.11
N ALA A 18 -2.99 -12.03 21.71
CA ALA A 18 -2.41 -13.20 22.37
C ALA A 18 -1.79 -12.77 23.71
N ALA A 19 -2.21 -13.41 24.80
CA ALA A 19 -1.81 -13.05 26.17
C ALA A 19 -0.29 -13.19 26.43
N ASP A 20 0.39 -14.05 25.67
CA ASP A 20 1.82 -14.33 25.77
C ASP A 20 2.68 -13.47 24.83
N ALA A 21 2.08 -12.62 24.01
CA ALA A 21 2.82 -11.82 23.04
C ALA A 21 3.48 -10.59 23.70
N ALA A 22 4.81 -10.50 23.60
CA ALA A 22 5.58 -9.33 24.03
C ALA A 22 5.14 -8.01 23.34
N LEU A 23 4.54 -8.10 22.15
CA LEU A 23 3.85 -7.00 21.49
C LEU A 23 2.48 -7.48 20.98
N PRO A 24 1.40 -7.23 21.74
CA PRO A 24 0.05 -7.60 21.36
C PRO A 24 -0.40 -6.94 20.05
N PHE A 25 -1.40 -7.54 19.40
CA PHE A 25 -1.98 -7.07 18.15
C PHE A 25 -2.44 -5.61 18.27
N SER A 26 -3.16 -5.25 19.33
CA SER A 26 -3.69 -3.90 19.55
C SER A 26 -2.57 -2.85 19.68
N ARG A 27 -1.46 -3.20 20.34
CA ARG A 27 -0.31 -2.31 20.53
C ARG A 27 0.47 -2.12 19.24
N ARG A 28 0.61 -3.19 18.45
CA ARG A 28 1.16 -3.10 17.09
C ARG A 28 0.28 -2.23 16.19
N LEU A 29 -1.04 -2.44 16.22
CA LEU A 29 -2.00 -1.67 15.44
C LEU A 29 -1.88 -0.18 15.76
N ALA A 30 -1.86 0.17 17.05
CA ALA A 30 -1.68 1.53 17.52
C ALA A 30 -0.37 2.14 16.99
N ARG A 31 0.76 1.46 17.19
CA ARG A 31 2.08 1.93 16.73
C ARG A 31 2.15 2.10 15.21
N ASP A 32 1.63 1.14 14.45
CA ASP A 32 1.79 1.12 12.98
C ASP A 32 0.91 2.18 12.30
N ASN A 33 -0.17 2.63 12.97
CA ASN A 33 -1.09 3.65 12.48
C ASN A 33 -0.99 5.01 13.19
N ASP A 34 -0.08 5.14 14.17
CA ASP A 34 0.07 6.35 15.00
C ASP A 34 -1.19 6.67 15.82
N TRP A 35 -1.89 5.65 16.32
CA TRP A 35 -3.09 5.82 17.13
C TRP A 35 -2.80 5.69 18.63
N SER A 36 -3.66 6.28 19.45
CA SER A 36 -3.74 5.90 20.86
C SER A 36 -4.15 4.43 20.98
N HIS A 37 -3.69 3.77 22.05
CA HIS A 37 -4.05 2.36 22.27
C HIS A 37 -5.55 2.18 22.51
N SER A 38 -6.22 3.14 23.16
CA SER A 38 -7.68 3.11 23.33
C SER A 38 -8.43 3.20 22.00
N PHE A 39 -7.95 4.04 21.07
CA PHE A 39 -8.53 4.13 19.73
C PHE A 39 -8.34 2.82 18.95
N ALA A 40 -7.17 2.20 19.05
CA ALA A 40 -6.92 0.88 18.44
C ALA A 40 -7.86 -0.21 18.98
N LEU A 41 -8.13 -0.21 20.30
CA LEU A 41 -9.09 -1.14 20.91
C LEU A 41 -10.53 -0.88 20.42
N ALA A 42 -10.94 0.38 20.30
CA ALA A 42 -12.24 0.74 19.75
C ALA A 42 -12.39 0.31 18.29
N ALA A 43 -11.35 0.52 17.46
CA ALA A 43 -11.32 0.05 16.08
C ALA A 43 -11.40 -1.48 15.98
N ILE A 44 -10.76 -2.23 16.89
CA ILE A 44 -10.88 -3.71 16.95
C ILE A 44 -12.32 -4.14 17.27
N ALA A 45 -13.00 -3.45 18.18
CA ALA A 45 -14.39 -3.75 18.51
C ALA A 45 -15.32 -3.51 17.29
N ASP A 46 -15.10 -2.43 16.55
CA ASP A 46 -15.89 -2.13 15.34
C ASP A 46 -15.52 -3.03 14.16
N TYR A 47 -14.28 -3.52 14.10
CA TYR A 47 -13.89 -4.57 13.15
C TYR A 47 -14.69 -5.84 13.36
N LYS A 48 -14.88 -6.26 14.61
CA LYS A 48 -15.77 -7.39 14.95
C LYS A 48 -17.21 -7.15 14.50
N ARG A 49 -17.76 -5.95 14.73
CA ARG A 49 -19.10 -5.56 14.23
C ARG A 49 -19.18 -5.63 12.72
N PHE A 50 -18.19 -5.11 12.01
CA PHE A 50 -18.14 -5.15 10.56
C PHE A 50 -18.07 -6.58 10.00
N ILE A 51 -17.27 -7.47 10.61
CA ILE A 51 -17.21 -8.89 10.23
C ILE A 51 -18.57 -9.57 10.43
N TYR A 52 -19.28 -9.26 11.52
CA TYR A 52 -20.64 -9.74 11.71
C TYR A 52 -21.56 -9.30 10.56
N LEU A 53 -21.54 -8.02 10.17
CA LEU A 53 -22.34 -7.52 9.04
C LEU A 53 -22.00 -8.22 7.71
N ILE A 54 -20.73 -8.50 7.45
CA ILE A 54 -20.33 -9.29 6.26
C ILE A 54 -20.98 -10.68 6.31
N CYS A 55 -20.96 -11.33 7.46
CA CYS A 55 -21.44 -12.71 7.60
C CYS A 55 -22.97 -12.83 7.47
N THR A 56 -23.72 -11.79 7.84
CA THR A 56 -25.19 -11.83 7.88
C THR A 56 -25.86 -11.09 6.72
N SER A 57 -25.20 -10.13 6.06
CA SER A 57 -25.86 -9.31 5.04
C SER A 57 -26.06 -10.02 3.69
N GLY A 58 -25.26 -11.05 3.38
CA GLY A 58 -25.26 -11.69 2.06
C GLY A 58 -24.83 -10.77 0.91
N THR A 59 -24.30 -9.58 1.22
CA THR A 59 -23.89 -8.56 0.24
C THR A 59 -22.43 -8.17 0.41
N VAL A 60 -21.86 -7.56 -0.62
CA VAL A 60 -20.50 -7.01 -0.54
C VAL A 60 -20.55 -5.69 0.23
N LEU A 61 -19.76 -5.61 1.29
CA LEU A 61 -19.63 -4.44 2.16
C LEU A 61 -18.22 -3.86 2.10
N THR A 62 -18.12 -2.56 2.39
CA THR A 62 -16.84 -1.84 2.41
C THR A 62 -16.64 -1.27 3.82
N PRO A 63 -15.53 -1.55 4.51
CA PRO A 63 -15.23 -0.93 5.81
C PRO A 63 -14.83 0.55 5.68
N SER A 64 -14.72 1.29 6.78
CA SER A 64 -13.99 2.57 6.82
C SER A 64 -12.47 2.34 6.71
N GLU A 65 -11.66 3.40 6.62
CA GLU A 65 -10.19 3.25 6.56
C GLU A 65 -9.62 2.64 7.85
N GLU A 66 -10.17 3.02 9.01
CA GLU A 66 -9.76 2.57 10.33
C GLU A 66 -10.00 1.05 10.46
N ILE A 67 -11.19 0.61 10.08
CA ILE A 67 -11.57 -0.80 10.18
C ILE A 67 -10.86 -1.67 9.14
N ASP A 68 -10.61 -1.12 7.96
CA ASP A 68 -9.78 -1.77 6.93
C ASP A 68 -8.33 -1.96 7.40
N ALA A 69 -7.77 -1.00 8.14
CA ALA A 69 -6.42 -1.13 8.70
C ALA A 69 -6.33 -2.26 9.74
N VAL A 70 -7.37 -2.45 10.58
CA VAL A 70 -7.47 -3.60 11.48
C VAL A 70 -7.49 -4.90 10.68
N TRP A 71 -8.35 -4.98 9.66
CA TRP A 71 -8.50 -6.19 8.85
C TRP A 71 -7.21 -6.54 8.10
N HIS A 72 -6.55 -5.54 7.51
CA HIS A 72 -5.26 -5.71 6.85
C HIS A 72 -4.19 -6.26 7.80
N LEU A 73 -4.12 -5.76 9.03
CA LEU A 73 -3.19 -6.29 10.02
C LEU A 73 -3.56 -7.72 10.39
N HIS A 74 -4.84 -8.03 10.61
CA HIS A 74 -5.29 -9.38 10.97
C HIS A 74 -4.94 -10.41 9.89
N LEU A 75 -5.04 -10.06 8.60
CA LEU A 75 -4.60 -10.91 7.49
C LEU A 75 -3.10 -11.25 7.53
N LEU A 76 -2.26 -10.46 8.20
CA LEU A 76 -0.84 -10.77 8.39
C LEU A 76 -0.63 -11.86 9.46
N TYR A 77 -1.55 -12.01 10.40
CA TYR A 77 -1.55 -13.08 11.40
C TYR A 77 -2.22 -14.32 10.80
N THR A 78 -1.61 -14.88 9.76
CA THR A 78 -2.30 -15.81 8.85
C THR A 78 -2.92 -17.04 9.52
N ARG A 79 -2.27 -17.61 10.54
CA ARG A 79 -2.81 -18.77 11.29
C ARG A 79 -3.97 -18.36 12.18
N ASP A 80 -3.81 -17.23 12.89
CA ASP A 80 -4.85 -16.62 13.72
C ASP A 80 -6.11 -16.36 12.89
N TYR A 81 -5.94 -15.67 11.76
CA TYR A 81 -7.02 -15.29 10.85
C TYR A 81 -7.70 -16.49 10.19
N TRP A 82 -6.93 -17.39 9.56
CA TRP A 82 -7.54 -18.47 8.77
C TRP A 82 -8.03 -19.63 9.62
N ASP A 83 -7.24 -20.04 10.62
CA ASP A 83 -7.52 -21.26 11.38
C ASP A 83 -8.42 -20.95 12.59
N ARG A 84 -8.10 -19.92 13.39
CA ARG A 84 -8.91 -19.56 14.58
C ARG A 84 -10.12 -18.71 14.21
N PHE A 85 -9.91 -17.53 13.64
CA PHE A 85 -11.01 -16.59 13.37
C PHE A 85 -11.97 -17.13 12.30
N CYS A 86 -11.52 -17.34 11.06
CA CYS A 86 -12.39 -17.84 9.99
C CYS A 86 -12.85 -19.29 10.22
N GLY A 87 -11.93 -20.18 10.60
CA GLY A 87 -12.22 -21.60 10.77
C GLY A 87 -13.10 -21.89 11.98
N GLN A 88 -12.62 -21.55 13.18
CA GLN A 88 -13.27 -21.92 14.44
C GLN A 88 -14.36 -20.93 14.87
N THR A 89 -14.14 -19.62 14.71
CA THR A 89 -15.09 -18.60 15.18
C THR A 89 -16.21 -18.34 14.17
N LEU A 90 -15.89 -18.13 12.89
CA LEU A 90 -16.88 -17.77 11.87
C LEU A 90 -17.50 -18.99 11.18
N GLY A 91 -16.83 -20.13 11.21
CA GLY A 91 -17.20 -21.33 10.43
C GLY A 91 -17.18 -21.10 8.92
N ARG A 92 -16.56 -20.02 8.43
CA ARG A 92 -16.54 -19.63 7.01
C ARG A 92 -15.32 -18.78 6.66
N LYS A 93 -14.92 -18.87 5.39
CA LYS A 93 -13.79 -18.09 4.86
C LYS A 93 -14.27 -16.71 4.42
N ILE A 94 -13.68 -15.67 5.01
CA ILE A 94 -13.88 -14.29 4.56
C ILE A 94 -12.61 -13.84 3.85
N HIS A 95 -12.73 -13.41 2.60
CA HIS A 95 -11.61 -12.97 1.77
C HIS A 95 -11.58 -11.44 1.67
N HIS A 96 -10.38 -10.87 1.79
CA HIS A 96 -10.12 -9.48 1.44
C HIS A 96 -9.52 -9.41 0.03
N GLY A 97 -10.07 -8.53 -0.81
CA GLY A 97 -9.69 -8.39 -2.22
C GLY A 97 -9.06 -7.03 -2.50
N PRO A 98 -8.01 -6.96 -3.34
CA PRO A 98 -7.46 -5.68 -3.78
C PRO A 98 -8.46 -4.95 -4.69
N THR A 99 -8.38 -3.63 -4.71
CA THR A 99 -9.11 -2.80 -5.68
C THR A 99 -8.47 -2.90 -7.07
N LYS A 100 -9.28 -2.86 -8.12
CA LYS A 100 -8.83 -2.77 -9.53
C LYS A 100 -8.51 -1.34 -9.96
N GLY A 101 -8.99 -0.34 -9.20
CA GLY A 101 -8.93 1.07 -9.51
C GLY A 101 -9.91 1.51 -10.60
N GLY A 102 -10.13 2.82 -10.70
CA GLY A 102 -10.98 3.45 -11.71
C GLY A 102 -12.25 4.08 -11.15
N ALA A 103 -12.90 4.94 -11.95
CA ALA A 103 -14.08 5.69 -11.53
C ALA A 103 -15.29 4.79 -11.23
N VAL A 104 -15.52 3.77 -12.05
CA VAL A 104 -16.63 2.81 -11.87
C VAL A 104 -16.49 2.03 -10.55
N GLU A 105 -15.28 1.59 -10.23
CA GLU A 105 -15.03 0.87 -8.99
C GLU A 105 -15.15 1.80 -7.76
N ALA A 106 -14.73 3.06 -7.90
CA ALA A 106 -14.90 4.06 -6.85
C ALA A 106 -16.38 4.29 -6.49
N ASP A 107 -17.27 4.39 -7.49
CA ASP A 107 -18.72 4.49 -7.26
C ASP A 107 -19.32 3.22 -6.61
N THR A 108 -18.82 2.06 -7.02
CA THR A 108 -19.19 0.78 -6.39
C THR A 108 -18.81 0.77 -4.91
N TYR A 109 -17.57 1.15 -4.56
CA TYR A 109 -17.12 1.20 -3.16
C TYR A 109 -17.88 2.22 -2.34
N LEU A 110 -18.24 3.37 -2.92
CA LEU A 110 -19.07 4.37 -2.28
C LEU A 110 -20.46 3.80 -1.94
N THR A 111 -21.09 3.10 -2.88
CA THR A 111 -22.38 2.44 -2.68
C THR A 111 -22.30 1.37 -1.60
N CYS A 112 -21.31 0.48 -1.66
CA CYS A 112 -21.07 -0.54 -0.65
C CYS A 112 -20.79 0.06 0.74
N TYR A 113 -20.08 1.20 0.82
CA TYR A 113 -19.82 1.88 2.09
C TYR A 113 -21.08 2.48 2.70
N ARG A 114 -21.90 3.18 1.89
CA ARG A 114 -23.20 3.69 2.35
C ARG A 114 -24.08 2.55 2.88
N ARG A 115 -24.11 1.42 2.16
CA ARG A 115 -24.82 0.22 2.62
C ARG A 115 -24.28 -0.31 3.95
N THR A 116 -22.95 -0.28 4.13
CA THR A 116 -22.31 -0.69 5.38
C THR A 116 -22.75 0.21 6.54
N LEU A 117 -22.75 1.53 6.37
CA LEU A 117 -23.22 2.47 7.40
C LEU A 117 -24.70 2.24 7.75
N SER A 118 -25.57 2.06 6.76
CA SER A 118 -26.99 1.79 7.01
C SER A 118 -27.22 0.49 7.77
N LEU A 119 -26.52 -0.58 7.39
CA LEU A 119 -26.61 -1.87 8.10
C LEU A 119 -26.02 -1.80 9.51
N TYR A 120 -24.94 -1.04 9.68
CA TYR A 120 -24.36 -0.80 11.00
C TYR A 120 -25.39 -0.13 11.90
N GLU A 121 -26.02 0.95 11.42
CA GLU A 121 -27.04 1.69 12.17
C GLU A 121 -28.24 0.82 12.55
N GLU A 122 -28.73 0.00 11.63
CA GLU A 122 -29.86 -0.93 11.85
C GLU A 122 -29.56 -2.01 12.90
N VAL A 123 -28.31 -2.48 12.97
CA VAL A 123 -27.91 -3.62 13.80
C VAL A 123 -27.36 -3.18 15.16
N PHE A 124 -26.49 -2.16 15.17
CA PHE A 124 -25.71 -1.73 16.33
C PHE A 124 -26.03 -0.30 16.80
N GLY A 125 -26.89 0.43 16.09
CA GLY A 125 -27.13 1.85 16.34
C GLY A 125 -26.11 2.76 15.65
N PRO A 126 -26.18 4.08 15.87
CA PRO A 126 -25.41 5.05 15.11
C PRO A 126 -23.90 4.79 15.23
N PRO A 127 -23.17 4.70 14.11
CA PRO A 127 -21.76 4.40 14.14
C PRO A 127 -20.94 5.60 14.68
N PRO A 128 -19.88 5.36 15.48
CA PRO A 128 -19.05 6.43 16.00
C PRO A 128 -18.30 7.16 14.86
N PRO A 129 -18.48 8.47 14.67
CA PRO A 129 -17.94 9.19 13.51
C PRO A 129 -16.42 9.14 13.39
N ALA A 130 -15.71 8.97 14.51
CA ALA A 130 -14.24 8.86 14.53
C ALA A 130 -13.72 7.55 13.90
N LEU A 131 -14.52 6.47 13.90
CA LEU A 131 -14.18 5.20 13.26
C LEU A 131 -14.93 5.00 11.95
N TRP A 132 -16.10 5.61 11.80
CA TRP A 132 -16.98 5.52 10.65
C TRP A 132 -17.37 6.91 10.18
N PRO A 133 -16.46 7.63 9.51
CA PRO A 133 -16.79 8.92 8.92
C PRO A 133 -17.90 8.76 7.88
N ASP A 134 -18.66 9.83 7.65
CA ASP A 134 -19.67 9.82 6.60
C ASP A 134 -19.04 9.58 5.22
N ALA A 135 -19.87 9.19 4.26
CA ALA A 135 -19.40 8.83 2.92
C ALA A 135 -18.71 10.00 2.19
N ALA A 136 -19.15 11.25 2.42
CA ALA A 136 -18.50 12.41 1.81
C ALA A 136 -17.11 12.61 2.42
N THR A 137 -16.97 12.54 3.75
CA THR A 137 -15.69 12.67 4.44
C THR A 137 -14.71 11.58 4.04
N ARG A 138 -15.14 10.30 4.01
CA ARG A 138 -14.27 9.16 3.66
C ARG A 138 -13.73 9.23 2.24
N PHE A 139 -14.57 9.59 1.27
CA PHE A 139 -14.21 9.61 -0.15
C PHE A 139 -13.79 10.99 -0.64
N SER A 140 -13.67 11.98 0.26
CA SER A 140 -13.16 13.29 -0.08
C SER A 140 -11.69 13.23 -0.51
N PRO A 141 -11.27 14.03 -1.49
CA PRO A 141 -9.85 14.18 -1.79
C PRO A 141 -9.12 14.68 -0.53
N PRO A 142 -7.90 14.19 -0.25
CA PRO A 142 -7.17 14.61 0.93
C PRO A 142 -6.98 16.13 0.91
N PRO A 143 -7.08 16.78 2.09
CA PRO A 143 -6.93 18.23 2.16
C PRO A 143 -5.58 18.64 1.57
N ARG A 144 -5.59 19.72 0.79
CA ARG A 144 -4.34 20.30 0.27
C ARG A 144 -3.50 20.73 1.46
N LYS A 145 -2.39 20.04 1.72
CA LYS A 145 -1.46 20.46 2.76
C LYS A 145 -0.72 21.71 2.30
N SER A 146 -0.91 22.80 3.01
CA SER A 146 0.01 23.93 2.94
C SER A 146 1.33 23.49 3.58
N VAL A 147 2.41 23.64 2.84
CA VAL A 147 3.76 23.48 3.37
C VAL A 147 4.31 24.89 3.49
N ASP A 148 4.79 25.23 4.69
CA ASP A 148 5.44 26.51 4.91
C ASP A 148 6.67 26.62 4.01
N ARG A 149 6.66 27.63 3.14
CA ARG A 149 7.70 27.86 2.13
C ARG A 149 8.92 28.57 2.68
N SER A 150 8.87 29.06 3.93
CA SER A 150 10.01 29.65 4.61
C SER A 150 10.95 28.58 5.19
N THR A 151 10.39 27.44 5.61
CA THR A 151 11.14 26.32 6.21
C THR A 151 11.41 25.18 5.22
N HIS A 152 10.61 25.03 4.15
CA HIS A 152 10.72 23.90 3.23
C HIS A 152 10.77 24.34 1.76
N ILE A 153 11.67 23.71 0.99
CA ILE A 153 11.75 23.88 -0.46
C ILE A 153 10.93 22.79 -1.14
N ILE A 154 9.85 23.17 -1.83
CA ILE A 154 9.01 22.24 -2.61
C ILE A 154 9.58 22.15 -4.03
N LEU A 155 10.38 21.13 -4.29
CA LEU A 155 10.90 20.87 -5.63
C LEU A 155 9.99 19.89 -6.39
N PRO A 156 9.50 20.23 -7.60
CA PRO A 156 8.85 19.26 -8.46
C PRO A 156 9.83 18.14 -8.81
N LYS A 157 9.33 16.90 -8.82
CA LYS A 157 10.15 15.69 -9.01
C LYS A 157 11.13 15.76 -10.20
N ARG A 158 10.73 16.46 -11.28
CA ARG A 158 11.58 16.70 -12.46
C ARG A 158 12.84 17.52 -12.16
N GLN A 159 12.73 18.54 -11.30
CA GLN A 159 13.86 19.39 -10.92
C GLN A 159 14.81 18.65 -9.97
N VAL A 160 14.28 17.87 -9.03
CA VAL A 160 15.11 17.00 -8.17
C VAL A 160 15.93 16.03 -9.00
N PHE A 161 15.31 15.36 -9.98
CA PHE A 161 16.03 14.46 -10.89
C PHE A 161 17.12 15.19 -11.65
N LEU A 162 16.81 16.35 -12.24
CA LEU A 162 17.77 17.15 -13.01
C LEU A 162 18.95 17.62 -12.16
N CYS A 163 18.70 18.07 -10.93
CA CYS A 163 19.74 18.48 -9.98
C CYS A 163 20.64 17.30 -9.56
N LEU A 164 20.07 16.12 -9.31
CA LEU A 164 20.86 14.93 -8.97
C LEU A 164 21.69 14.42 -10.16
N THR A 165 21.12 14.43 -11.37
CA THR A 165 21.83 13.94 -12.57
C THR A 165 22.87 14.92 -13.10
N ALA A 166 22.73 16.23 -12.85
CA ALA A 166 23.70 17.24 -13.25
C ALA A 166 24.70 17.61 -12.15
N GLY A 167 24.28 17.56 -10.89
CA GLY A 167 25.15 17.81 -9.75
C GLY A 167 26.18 16.70 -9.54
N LEU A 168 25.77 15.43 -9.67
CA LEU A 168 26.67 14.29 -9.39
C LEU A 168 27.88 14.22 -10.34
N PRO A 169 27.76 14.40 -11.68
CA PRO A 169 28.91 14.45 -12.58
C PRO A 169 29.82 15.65 -12.34
N LEU A 170 29.25 16.83 -12.00
CA LEU A 170 30.06 18.02 -11.65
C LEU A 170 30.85 17.79 -10.36
N LEU A 171 30.23 17.17 -9.36
CA LEU A 171 30.86 16.86 -8.08
C LEU A 171 31.97 15.80 -8.24
N LEU A 172 31.73 14.80 -9.09
CA LEU A 172 32.73 13.78 -9.46
C LEU A 172 33.86 14.34 -10.33
N ALA A 173 33.60 15.33 -11.19
CA ALA A 173 34.62 16.03 -11.96
C ALA A 173 35.45 17.01 -11.10
N GLY A 174 34.87 17.55 -10.03
CA GLY A 174 35.55 18.40 -9.05
C GLY A 174 36.40 17.62 -8.04
N CYS A 175 36.05 16.36 -7.76
CA CYS A 175 36.95 15.45 -7.04
C CYS A 175 38.11 15.06 -7.95
N LYS A 176 39.26 15.73 -7.79
CA LYS A 176 40.53 15.22 -8.30
C LYS A 176 40.82 13.86 -7.65
N LEU A 177 40.44 12.78 -8.32
CA LEU A 177 40.98 11.45 -8.05
C LEU A 177 42.41 11.43 -8.61
N GLU A 178 43.33 12.02 -7.85
CA GLU A 178 44.76 11.79 -8.07
C GLU A 178 45.01 10.29 -7.86
N GLY A 179 45.32 9.57 -8.95
CA GLY A 179 45.80 8.19 -8.86
C GLY A 179 45.15 7.13 -9.75
N MET A 180 44.22 7.45 -10.66
CA MET A 180 43.67 6.44 -11.58
C MET A 180 43.80 6.87 -13.04
N HIS A 181 44.93 6.51 -13.66
CA HIS A 181 45.11 6.58 -15.11
C HIS A 181 44.19 5.56 -15.80
N LEU A 182 42.97 5.97 -16.14
CA LEU A 182 42.15 5.27 -17.12
C LEU A 182 42.81 5.45 -18.51
N PRO A 183 42.85 4.41 -19.38
CA PRO A 183 43.64 4.41 -20.61
C PRO A 183 43.04 5.29 -21.74
N PHE A 184 41.98 6.04 -21.46
CA PHE A 184 41.34 6.94 -22.41
C PHE A 184 41.50 8.38 -21.90
N LYS A 185 42.33 9.18 -22.59
CA LYS A 185 42.33 10.64 -22.46
C LYS A 185 41.03 11.18 -23.06
N LEU A 186 39.93 11.05 -22.34
CA LEU A 186 38.70 11.77 -22.65
C LEU A 186 38.94 13.20 -22.19
N ASP A 187 39.16 14.09 -23.16
CA ASP A 187 39.30 15.52 -22.91
C ASP A 187 38.08 15.99 -22.10
N GLY A 188 38.30 16.59 -20.94
CA GLY A 188 37.22 16.89 -19.98
C GLY A 188 36.12 17.76 -20.59
N GLY A 189 36.49 18.57 -21.58
CA GLY A 189 35.56 19.33 -22.42
C GLY A 189 34.58 18.44 -23.20
N LEU A 190 35.05 17.35 -23.81
CA LEU A 190 34.20 16.44 -24.60
C LEU A 190 33.11 15.79 -23.72
N VAL A 191 33.46 15.37 -22.51
CA VAL A 191 32.51 14.79 -21.55
C VAL A 191 31.47 15.83 -21.13
N PHE A 192 31.90 17.08 -20.92
CA PHE A 192 31.00 18.19 -20.61
C PHE A 192 30.04 18.50 -21.76
N TYR A 193 30.52 18.52 -23.02
CA TYR A 193 29.67 18.77 -24.19
C TYR A 193 28.70 17.62 -24.47
N ILE A 194 29.11 16.36 -24.31
CA ILE A 194 28.21 15.19 -24.42
C ILE A 194 27.14 15.26 -23.33
N PHE A 195 27.52 15.62 -22.10
CA PHE A 195 26.58 15.79 -21.00
C PHE A 195 25.58 16.92 -21.26
N LEU A 196 26.04 18.08 -21.72
CA LEU A 196 25.20 19.21 -22.11
C LEU A 196 24.19 18.81 -23.19
N LEU A 197 24.64 18.08 -24.21
CA LEU A 197 23.80 17.59 -25.30
C LEU A 197 22.72 16.64 -24.78
N VAL A 198 23.07 15.71 -23.89
CA VAL A 198 22.10 14.81 -23.24
C VAL A 198 21.06 15.59 -22.43
N CYS A 199 21.47 16.61 -21.67
CA CYS A 199 20.56 17.49 -20.93
C CYS A 199 19.59 18.24 -21.86
N ILE A 200 20.09 18.77 -22.98
CA ILE A 200 19.26 19.48 -23.98
C ILE A 200 18.25 18.52 -24.63
N VAL A 201 18.66 17.31 -24.99
CA VAL A 201 17.77 16.29 -25.57
C VAL A 201 16.67 15.89 -24.57
N ILE A 202 17.02 15.67 -23.30
CA ILE A 202 16.04 15.37 -22.24
C ILE A 202 15.06 16.54 -22.06
N PHE A 203 15.56 17.78 -22.07
CA PHE A 203 14.73 18.98 -21.97
C PHE A 203 13.75 19.12 -23.16
N ALA A 204 14.21 18.85 -24.38
CA ALA A 204 13.38 18.88 -25.57
C ALA A 204 12.27 17.81 -25.53
N VAL A 205 12.61 16.56 -25.19
CA VAL A 205 11.63 15.45 -25.11
C VAL A 205 10.58 15.69 -24.02
N THR A 206 10.96 16.26 -22.88
CA THR A 206 10.03 16.56 -21.79
C THR A 206 9.14 17.78 -22.07
N SER A 207 9.64 18.77 -22.82
CA SER A 207 8.88 19.95 -23.23
C SER A 207 7.86 19.64 -24.33
N ALA A 208 8.21 18.76 -25.28
CA ALA A 208 7.28 18.29 -26.32
C ALA A 208 6.05 17.57 -25.71
N LYS A 209 6.25 16.75 -24.67
CA LYS A 209 5.15 16.08 -23.95
C LYS A 209 4.23 17.03 -23.18
N LYS A 210 4.68 18.26 -22.88
CA LYS A 210 3.87 19.29 -22.21
C LYS A 210 2.87 19.93 -23.19
N GLN A 211 3.27 20.14 -24.45
CA GLN A 211 2.37 20.70 -25.48
C GLN A 211 1.23 19.75 -25.83
N GLU A 212 1.49 18.44 -25.84
CA GLU A 212 0.49 17.43 -26.16
C GLU A 212 -0.57 17.26 -25.05
N LYS A 213 -0.20 17.45 -23.78
CA LYS A 213 -1.14 17.43 -22.64
C LYS A 213 -1.94 18.74 -22.48
N GLY A 214 -1.42 19.86 -22.96
CA GLY A 214 -2.12 21.16 -22.88
C GLY A 214 -3.31 21.29 -23.84
N LYS A 215 -3.37 20.49 -24.92
CA LYS A 215 -4.44 20.55 -25.92
C LYS A 215 -5.63 19.60 -25.63
N ARG A 216 -5.56 18.78 -24.59
CA ARG A 216 -6.55 17.71 -24.32
C ARG A 216 -7.50 18.00 -23.15
N ASN A 217 -7.42 19.18 -22.54
CA ASN A 217 -8.26 19.62 -21.41
C ASN A 217 -9.13 20.83 -21.80
N ASN A 218 -9.93 20.69 -22.85
CA ASN A 218 -11.08 21.54 -23.12
C ASN A 218 -12.22 20.61 -23.58
N ASN A 219 -12.84 19.94 -22.62
CA ASN A 219 -14.26 19.63 -22.62
C ASN A 219 -14.64 19.03 -21.26
N ASP A 220 -15.89 19.29 -20.89
CA ASP A 220 -16.61 18.78 -19.72
C ASP A 220 -16.50 19.64 -18.45
N SER A 221 -16.94 20.89 -18.59
CA SER A 221 -17.60 21.63 -17.51
C SER A 221 -19.12 21.48 -17.63
N SER A 222 -19.73 20.61 -16.83
CA SER A 222 -21.15 20.69 -16.50
C SER A 222 -21.28 21.00 -15.01
N GLY A 223 -21.40 22.30 -14.73
CA GLY A 223 -21.89 22.78 -13.45
C GLY A 223 -23.38 22.49 -13.33
N CYS A 224 -23.81 22.05 -12.15
CA CYS A 224 -25.21 22.11 -11.76
C CYS A 224 -25.27 22.93 -10.47
N GLY A 225 -25.96 24.07 -10.55
CA GLY A 225 -26.26 24.93 -9.43
C GLY A 225 -27.42 24.37 -8.59
N GLY A 226 -27.49 24.84 -7.35
CA GLY A 226 -28.57 24.51 -6.42
C GLY A 226 -28.41 25.21 -5.08
N SER A 227 -28.82 26.48 -5.05
CA SER A 227 -29.67 27.11 -4.02
C SER A 227 -29.30 27.00 -2.52
N GLY A 228 -28.95 28.16 -1.94
CA GLY A 228 -29.87 28.86 -1.02
C GLY A 228 -30.15 28.29 0.38
N CYS A 229 -29.50 28.92 1.36
CA CYS A 229 -29.91 29.25 2.74
C CYS A 229 -30.39 28.17 3.74
N SER A 230 -29.69 28.11 4.89
CA SER A 230 -30.25 28.21 6.24
C SER A 230 -29.11 28.51 7.24
N THR A 231 -29.12 29.71 7.82
CA THR A 231 -28.29 30.09 8.97
C THR A 231 -29.03 29.77 10.26
N SER A 232 -28.41 28.99 11.13
CA SER A 232 -28.63 29.09 12.57
C SER A 232 -27.28 29.00 13.28
N ASN A 233 -26.99 30.07 14.00
CA ASN A 233 -25.81 30.30 14.78
C ASN A 233 -25.91 29.50 16.09
N SER A 234 -24.89 28.73 16.44
CA SER A 234 -24.65 28.28 17.81
C SER A 234 -23.14 28.19 17.99
N SER A 235 -22.65 29.21 18.68
CA SER A 235 -21.32 29.34 19.22
C SER A 235 -21.02 28.21 20.19
N ASP A 236 -19.90 27.51 19.99
CA ASP A 236 -19.13 26.94 21.09
C ASP A 236 -17.64 26.93 20.75
N HIS A 237 -16.89 27.66 21.57
CA HIS A 237 -15.44 27.70 21.59
C HIS A 237 -14.90 26.40 22.20
N HIS A 238 -14.05 25.67 21.47
CA HIS A 238 -12.99 24.91 22.12
C HIS A 238 -11.70 24.96 21.30
N SER A 239 -10.74 25.68 21.86
CA SER A 239 -9.34 25.71 21.49
C SER A 239 -8.66 24.38 21.84
N GLY A 240 -8.13 23.69 20.84
CA GLY A 240 -7.26 22.51 20.99
C GLY A 240 -6.18 22.56 19.91
N HIS A 241 -4.99 22.99 20.30
CA HIS A 241 -3.80 23.09 19.45
C HIS A 241 -3.21 21.69 19.17
N ASP A 242 -2.86 21.50 17.90
CA ASP A 242 -1.66 20.80 17.39
C ASP A 242 -1.50 19.28 17.53
N SER A 243 -1.39 18.61 16.37
CA SER A 243 -0.44 17.54 16.04
C SER A 243 -0.63 17.12 14.58
N GLY A 244 -0.20 17.98 13.66
CA GLY A 244 -0.25 17.72 12.22
C GLY A 244 0.79 16.70 11.75
N HIS A 245 0.66 15.41 12.07
CA HIS A 245 1.58 14.38 11.55
C HIS A 245 0.97 13.00 11.20
N GLU A 246 -0.36 12.80 11.29
CA GLU A 246 -0.92 11.43 11.28
C GLU A 246 -1.25 10.81 9.89
N LEU A 247 -1.43 11.61 8.84
CA LEU A 247 -2.00 11.09 7.57
C LEU A 247 -0.97 10.66 6.50
N TRP A 248 0.33 10.90 6.72
CA TRP A 248 1.37 10.60 5.71
C TRP A 248 1.79 9.12 5.65
N ARG A 249 1.63 8.36 6.75
CA ARG A 249 2.02 6.94 6.79
C ARG A 249 0.98 6.02 6.13
N ARG A 250 -0.31 6.34 6.22
CA ARG A 250 -1.43 5.50 5.74
C ARG A 250 -1.41 5.22 4.22
N ARG A 251 -1.11 6.22 3.37
CA ARG A 251 -1.04 6.04 1.90
C ARG A 251 0.23 5.35 1.40
N LEU A 252 1.37 5.56 2.08
CA LEU A 252 2.62 4.87 1.73
C LEU A 252 2.61 3.41 2.18
N TRP A 253 1.90 3.08 3.27
CA TRP A 253 1.78 1.71 3.76
C TRP A 253 1.02 0.78 2.79
N MET A 254 -0.11 1.26 2.21
CA MET A 254 -0.91 0.46 1.26
C MET A 254 -0.18 0.13 -0.05
N GLN A 255 0.65 1.03 -0.59
CA GLN A 255 1.38 0.77 -1.85
C GLN A 255 2.72 0.04 -1.66
N GLN A 256 3.37 0.15 -0.49
CA GLN A 256 4.75 -0.31 -0.31
C GLN A 256 4.85 -1.78 0.15
N PHE A 257 3.80 -2.36 0.77
CA PHE A 257 3.81 -3.75 1.22
C PHE A 257 3.70 -4.77 0.08
N GLY A 258 2.97 -4.45 -1.00
CA GLY A 258 2.91 -5.27 -2.21
C GLY A 258 4.27 -5.41 -2.88
N LEU A 259 5.01 -4.31 -3.04
CA LEU A 259 6.28 -4.30 -3.76
C LEU A 259 7.41 -5.03 -3.01
N ARG A 260 7.50 -4.88 -1.68
CA ARG A 260 8.55 -5.54 -0.87
C ARG A 260 8.31 -7.03 -0.69
N LYS A 261 7.05 -7.49 -0.62
CA LYS A 261 6.72 -8.93 -0.63
C LYS A 261 6.87 -9.54 -2.03
N TRP A 262 6.46 -8.84 -3.08
CA TRP A 262 6.66 -9.26 -4.48
C TRP A 262 8.14 -9.38 -4.85
N LEU A 263 8.98 -8.42 -4.45
CA LEU A 263 10.44 -8.49 -4.70
C LEU A 263 11.12 -9.64 -3.95
N ARG A 264 10.63 -10.00 -2.75
CA ARG A 264 11.12 -11.18 -2.00
C ARG A 264 10.64 -12.50 -2.60
N TRP A 265 9.38 -12.55 -3.04
CA TRP A 265 8.82 -13.71 -3.73
C TRP A 265 9.49 -13.95 -5.09
N ARG A 266 9.69 -12.90 -5.90
CA ARG A 266 10.42 -12.97 -7.19
C ARG A 266 11.87 -13.44 -7.02
N ARG A 267 12.57 -12.99 -5.98
CA ARG A 267 13.92 -13.49 -5.63
C ARG A 267 13.91 -14.97 -5.25
N ARG A 268 12.90 -15.45 -4.51
CA ARG A 268 12.75 -16.87 -4.18
C ARG A 268 12.43 -17.75 -5.40
N LEU A 269 11.64 -17.27 -6.36
CA LEU A 269 11.35 -18.00 -7.60
C LEU A 269 12.58 -18.11 -8.51
N ASN A 270 13.33 -17.03 -8.71
CA ASN A 270 14.58 -17.08 -9.47
C ASN A 270 15.63 -17.99 -8.79
N GLY A 271 15.68 -18.02 -7.46
CA GLY A 271 16.54 -18.93 -6.69
C GLY A 271 16.12 -20.41 -6.71
N ARG A 272 14.85 -20.72 -7.00
CA ARG A 272 14.39 -22.11 -7.23
C ARG A 272 14.65 -22.56 -8.67
N ARG A 273 14.50 -21.66 -9.65
CA ARG A 273 14.80 -21.93 -11.08
C ARG A 273 16.29 -22.23 -11.33
N LEU A 274 17.19 -21.58 -10.59
CA LEU A 274 18.64 -21.84 -10.65
C LEU A 274 19.03 -23.18 -10.01
N ARG A 275 18.29 -23.65 -8.99
CA ARG A 275 18.54 -24.97 -8.37
C ARG A 275 18.05 -26.13 -9.25
N HIS A 276 16.92 -25.97 -9.94
CA HIS A 276 16.43 -26.99 -10.88
C HIS A 276 17.41 -27.20 -12.06
N LYS A 277 17.92 -26.11 -12.65
CA LYS A 277 18.93 -26.19 -13.73
C LYS A 277 20.29 -26.75 -13.28
N ARG A 278 20.62 -26.70 -11.98
CA ARG A 278 21.85 -27.29 -11.42
C ARG A 278 21.69 -28.79 -11.17
N LEU A 279 20.49 -29.23 -10.76
CA LEU A 279 20.18 -30.65 -10.56
C LEU A 279 20.05 -31.40 -11.90
N GLU A 280 19.47 -30.78 -12.92
CA GLU A 280 19.43 -31.34 -14.30
C GLU A 280 20.82 -31.52 -14.92
N ARG A 281 21.79 -30.65 -14.61
CA ARG A 281 23.19 -30.82 -15.07
C ARG A 281 23.97 -31.89 -14.30
N LEU A 282 23.54 -32.26 -13.09
CA LEU A 282 24.19 -33.29 -12.28
C LEU A 282 23.64 -34.70 -12.56
N GLN A 283 22.46 -34.82 -13.20
CA GLN A 283 21.91 -36.11 -13.66
C GLN A 283 22.41 -36.55 -15.04
N ILE A 284 23.07 -35.67 -15.79
CA ILE A 284 23.67 -35.96 -17.10
C ILE A 284 25.20 -36.03 -16.95
N ALA A 285 25.69 -36.99 -16.16
CA ALA A 285 27.10 -37.37 -16.14
C ALA A 285 27.18 -38.85 -16.57
N PRO A 286 27.81 -39.18 -17.71
CA PRO A 286 27.79 -40.54 -18.24
C PRO A 286 28.68 -41.48 -17.42
N HIS A 287 28.06 -42.55 -16.93
CA HIS A 287 28.69 -43.70 -16.28
C HIS A 287 29.54 -44.47 -17.32
N LYS A 288 30.85 -44.21 -17.40
CA LYS A 288 31.76 -45.07 -18.17
C LYS A 288 31.90 -46.42 -17.46
N ARG A 289 31.28 -47.43 -18.05
CA ARG A 289 31.25 -48.83 -17.62
C ARG A 289 32.57 -49.50 -18.02
N LEU A 290 33.33 -49.99 -17.05
CA LEU A 290 34.42 -50.96 -17.26
C LEU A 290 33.78 -52.30 -17.63
N GLY A 291 34.08 -52.82 -18.82
CA GLY A 291 33.70 -54.15 -19.27
C GLY A 291 34.91 -54.88 -19.84
N ARG A 292 35.60 -55.66 -18.99
CA ARG A 292 36.58 -56.67 -19.42
C ARG A 292 35.80 -57.89 -19.93
N THR A 293 35.98 -58.23 -21.20
CA THR A 293 35.57 -59.51 -21.78
C THR A 293 36.67 -60.54 -21.54
N PHE A 294 36.29 -61.66 -20.93
CA PHE A 294 37.10 -62.88 -20.85
C PHE A 294 36.32 -63.95 -21.60
N GLN A 295 36.84 -64.41 -22.73
CA GLN A 295 36.42 -65.69 -23.32
C GLN A 295 37.67 -66.41 -23.82
N ARG A 296 37.68 -67.70 -23.54
CA ARG A 296 38.80 -68.64 -23.41
C ARG A 296 38.76 -69.61 -24.60
N GLN A 297 39.89 -70.30 -24.80
CA GLN A 297 40.20 -71.40 -25.74
C GLN A 297 40.89 -70.91 -27.01
N GLY A 298 42.09 -71.37 -27.40
CA GLY A 298 42.84 -72.57 -27.03
C GLY A 298 43.07 -73.44 -28.26
N ARG A 299 44.08 -73.11 -29.07
CA ARG A 299 44.97 -73.97 -29.85
C ARG A 299 45.99 -73.11 -30.58
#